data_AF-D1P8E9-F1
#
_entry.id   AF-D1P8E9-F1
#
_cell.length_a   1.000
_cell.length_b   1.000
_cell.length_c   1.000
_cell.angle_alpha   90.00
_cell.angle_beta   90.00
_cell.angle_gamma   90.00
#
_symmetry.space_group_name_H-M   'P 1'
#
loop_
_entity.id
_entity.type
_entity.pdbx_description
1 polymer ?
#
loop_
_entity_poly.entity_id
_entity_poly.type
_entity_poly.pdbx_seq_one_letter_code
_entity_poly.pdbx_strand_id
1 'polypeptide(L)'
;GIYMVDKSDNEAKIGECQHTSYHLPQWDENGKCSWVDIQRQHKSLNAEAKCIVPPTKVIPVIFIPGIMGTNLMSTNTNKKEIWRGDSLASVYWEWHSKGGHQRQQSLHPDYTRVDNRGDIEKKILTPFSDDGCLFPSRKSRNWGAALGFSYGRFLNVFQAALLDDWQTELVNYEETYRFNDPETMKKIDIALKHEGSLSKLVNKKFNTHEKEDEQVLTPEELNHFKRFLFPVHVFGYNWLQDNKTSAESLKTYIDDVLRLYKKKHGYGLAQEKVIIVTHSMGGLVARYASQVLGMNNKILGIVHGVIPDLGSPAAYRRMKVGAEGEGFMGTAGHVLGATGKELMPVLARAPAALQLLPHPKYRSPWLTIKRHYHDNDLFLPKSKDPFSEIYLQKEAWWRLYESDILDKKKIISDKNWQDYTQLMDTPVRKFMYALENAGYHPETYIFYGKK
;
A
#
# COMPACT_ATOMS: atom_id res chain seq x y z
N GLY A 1 -19.71 -12.87 23.70
CA GLY A 1 -20.16 -13.61 24.89
C GLY A 1 -20.34 -12.61 26.01
N ILE A 2 -21.41 -12.72 26.79
CA ILE A 2 -21.71 -11.81 27.90
C ILE A 2 -21.21 -12.47 29.18
N TYR A 3 -20.30 -11.82 29.92
CA TYR A 3 -19.85 -12.28 31.23
C TYR A 3 -20.53 -11.42 32.30
N MET A 4 -21.25 -12.07 33.23
CA MET A 4 -22.02 -11.40 34.28
C MET A 4 -21.36 -11.69 35.62
N VAL A 5 -21.16 -10.66 36.45
CA VAL A 5 -20.70 -10.82 37.84
C VAL A 5 -21.89 -10.60 38.77
N ASP A 6 -22.16 -11.56 39.65
CA ASP A 6 -23.24 -11.47 40.65
C ASP A 6 -22.72 -10.84 41.95
N LYS A 7 -23.35 -9.74 42.37
CA LYS A 7 -23.10 -9.07 43.66
C LYS A 7 -24.45 -8.66 44.27
N SER A 8 -25.39 -9.60 44.37
CA SER A 8 -26.68 -9.35 45.02
C SER A 8 -26.50 -9.21 46.55
N ASP A 9 -26.14 -8.01 47.01
CA ASP A 9 -26.45 -7.59 48.37
C ASP A 9 -27.91 -7.10 48.39
N ASN A 10 -28.71 -7.65 49.30
CA ASN A 10 -30.17 -7.64 49.31
C ASN A 10 -30.86 -6.28 49.60
N GLU A 11 -30.22 -5.13 49.42
CA GLU A 11 -30.85 -3.83 49.65
C GLU A 11 -30.44 -2.77 48.62
N ALA A 12 -31.43 -2.15 47.97
CA ALA A 12 -31.24 -1.06 47.03
C ALA A 12 -31.01 0.26 47.80
N LYS A 13 -29.77 0.76 47.82
CA LYS A 13 -29.48 2.12 48.27
C LYS A 13 -29.98 3.13 47.22
N ILE A 14 -30.89 4.01 47.64
CA ILE A 14 -31.47 5.09 46.84
C ILE A 14 -30.39 6.18 46.69
N GLY A 15 -29.74 6.24 45.53
CA GLY A 15 -28.78 7.31 45.24
C GLY A 15 -27.95 7.18 43.97
N GLU A 16 -27.67 5.95 43.49
CA GLU A 16 -26.67 5.76 42.40
C GLU A 16 -27.06 4.73 41.31
N CYS A 17 -28.32 4.30 41.21
CA CYS A 17 -28.69 3.27 40.21
C CYS A 17 -29.28 3.90 38.93
N GLN A 18 -28.53 3.83 37.82
CA GLN A 18 -29.06 4.11 36.49
C GLN A 18 -30.01 2.98 36.03
N HIS A 19 -31.25 3.34 35.66
CA HIS A 19 -32.26 2.44 35.12
C HIS A 19 -31.87 1.85 33.75
N THR A 20 -31.03 2.55 32.99
CA THR A 20 -30.51 2.07 31.70
C THR A 20 -29.01 2.33 31.65
N SER A 21 -28.23 1.31 31.29
CA SER A 21 -26.79 1.39 31.13
C SER A 21 -26.38 1.09 29.68
N TYR A 22 -25.35 1.77 29.19
CA TYR A 22 -24.83 1.62 27.83
C TYR A 22 -23.42 1.06 27.88
N HIS A 23 -23.16 0.05 27.04
CA HIS A 23 -21.91 -0.71 27.06
C HIS A 23 -21.29 -0.73 25.68
N LEU A 24 -20.06 -0.21 25.58
CA LEU A 24 -19.25 -0.27 24.37
C LEU A 24 -18.61 -1.67 24.19
N PRO A 25 -18.37 -2.08 22.94
CA PRO A 25 -17.69 -3.33 22.64
C PRO A 25 -16.22 -3.29 23.05
N GLN A 26 -15.73 -4.44 23.50
CA GLN A 26 -14.32 -4.70 23.75
C GLN A 26 -13.88 -5.95 22.97
N TRP A 27 -12.62 -5.97 22.52
CA TRP A 27 -12.05 -7.09 21.77
C TRP A 27 -10.91 -7.72 22.55
N ASP A 28 -10.89 -9.05 22.57
CA ASP A 28 -9.71 -9.80 23.02
C ASP A 28 -8.60 -9.80 21.95
N GLU A 29 -7.47 -10.42 22.29
CA GLU A 29 -6.30 -10.58 21.40
C GLU A 29 -6.60 -11.33 20.08
N ASN A 30 -7.70 -12.08 20.01
CA ASN A 30 -8.15 -12.82 18.83
C ASN A 30 -9.25 -12.06 18.07
N GLY A 31 -9.54 -10.81 18.45
CA GLY A 31 -10.60 -10.00 17.85
C GLY A 31 -12.01 -10.49 18.18
N LYS A 32 -12.20 -11.27 19.25
CA LYS A 32 -13.53 -11.66 19.72
C LYS A 32 -14.15 -10.50 20.48
N CYS A 33 -15.33 -10.08 20.03
CA CYS A 33 -16.09 -9.00 20.66
C CYS A 33 -16.88 -9.48 21.90
N SER A 34 -16.82 -8.71 22.98
CA SER A 34 -17.57 -8.91 24.23
C SER A 34 -17.89 -7.57 24.92
N TRP A 35 -18.83 -7.61 25.87
CA TRP A 35 -19.15 -6.52 26.79
C TRP A 35 -18.91 -7.05 28.20
N VAL A 36 -17.97 -6.46 28.94
CA VAL A 36 -17.38 -7.10 30.15
C VAL A 36 -17.77 -6.44 31.48
N ASP A 37 -18.53 -5.35 31.45
CA ASP A 37 -18.87 -4.56 32.64
C ASP A 37 -20.39 -4.50 32.91
N ILE A 38 -21.13 -5.51 32.45
CA ILE A 38 -22.58 -5.58 32.65
C ILE A 38 -22.89 -6.14 34.05
N GLN A 39 -23.44 -5.28 34.91
CA GLN A 39 -23.81 -5.64 36.27
C GLN A 39 -25.30 -5.97 36.37
N ARG A 40 -25.63 -6.98 37.19
CA ARG A 40 -27.01 -7.27 37.57
C ARG A 40 -27.50 -6.23 38.56
N GLN A 41 -28.73 -5.77 38.37
CA GLN A 41 -29.41 -4.89 39.31
C GLN A 41 -30.65 -5.57 39.89
N HIS A 42 -31.14 -5.08 41.04
CA HIS A 42 -32.33 -5.60 41.69
C HIS A 42 -33.57 -5.46 40.79
N LYS A 43 -34.46 -6.46 40.80
CA LYS A 43 -35.63 -6.52 39.91
C LYS A 43 -36.55 -5.29 39.96
N SER A 44 -36.64 -4.64 41.12
CA SER A 44 -37.47 -3.44 41.32
C SER A 44 -37.01 -2.25 40.49
N LEU A 45 -35.75 -2.25 40.06
CA LEU A 45 -35.17 -1.18 39.25
C LEU A 45 -35.49 -1.33 37.77
N ASN A 46 -36.06 -2.47 37.34
CA ASN A 46 -36.39 -2.77 35.94
C ASN A 46 -35.23 -2.41 34.98
N ALA A 47 -34.00 -2.71 35.38
CA ALA A 47 -32.81 -2.18 34.73
C ALA A 47 -32.57 -2.77 33.33
N GLU A 48 -32.15 -1.92 32.40
CA GLU A 48 -31.80 -2.31 31.04
C GLU A 48 -30.31 -2.10 30.75
N ALA A 49 -29.69 -3.06 30.05
CA ALA A 49 -28.32 -2.94 29.55
C ALA A 49 -28.31 -2.94 28.02
N LYS A 50 -27.99 -1.80 27.42
CA LYS A 50 -27.88 -1.60 25.98
C LYS A 50 -26.44 -1.91 25.53
N CYS A 51 -26.26 -3.05 24.87
CA CYS A 51 -24.98 -3.44 24.27
C CYS A 51 -24.88 -2.86 22.86
N ILE A 52 -23.96 -1.94 22.63
CA ILE A 52 -23.83 -1.29 21.32
C ILE A 52 -22.98 -2.19 20.41
N VAL A 53 -23.51 -2.56 19.25
CA VAL A 53 -22.92 -3.58 18.37
C VAL A 53 -22.02 -2.93 17.31
N PRO A 54 -20.72 -3.30 17.24
CA PRO A 54 -19.81 -2.80 16.21
C PRO A 54 -20.03 -3.52 14.88
N PRO A 55 -19.38 -3.06 13.79
CA PRO A 55 -19.35 -3.79 12.53
C PRO A 55 -18.72 -5.18 12.73
N THR A 56 -19.32 -6.21 12.13
CA THR A 56 -18.91 -7.61 12.35
C THR A 56 -18.45 -8.31 11.08
N LYS A 57 -18.43 -7.68 9.91
CA LYS A 57 -17.97 -8.32 8.67
C LYS A 57 -16.59 -7.78 8.29
N VAL A 58 -15.65 -8.64 7.94
CA VAL A 58 -14.28 -8.22 7.61
C VAL A 58 -14.04 -8.29 6.10
N ILE A 59 -13.55 -7.18 5.51
CA ILE A 59 -12.99 -7.12 4.16
C ILE A 59 -11.57 -6.55 4.27
N PRO A 60 -10.53 -7.41 4.26
CA PRO A 60 -9.16 -6.93 4.37
C PRO A 60 -8.77 -6.04 3.19
N VAL A 61 -8.01 -5.00 3.50
CA VAL A 61 -7.43 -4.10 2.49
C VAL A 61 -5.94 -4.39 2.40
N ILE A 62 -5.42 -4.78 1.24
CA ILE A 62 -4.00 -5.06 1.04
C ILE A 62 -3.38 -3.87 0.30
N PHE A 63 -2.52 -3.13 1.00
CA PHE A 63 -1.70 -2.07 0.43
C PHE A 63 -0.43 -2.64 -0.20
N ILE A 64 -0.12 -2.24 -1.43
CA ILE A 64 1.07 -2.65 -2.17
C ILE A 64 1.89 -1.40 -2.54
N PRO A 65 3.10 -1.25 -2.01
CA PRO A 65 3.93 -0.06 -2.27
C PRO A 65 4.51 -0.03 -3.69
N GLY A 66 5.10 1.09 -4.07
CA GLY A 66 5.78 1.26 -5.35
C GLY A 66 7.19 0.68 -5.40
N ILE A 67 7.87 0.92 -6.52
CA ILE A 67 9.31 0.64 -6.65
C ILE A 67 10.07 1.33 -5.52
N MET A 68 11.04 0.62 -4.92
CA MET A 68 11.83 1.09 -3.78
C MET A 68 11.03 1.36 -2.50
N GLY A 69 9.73 1.07 -2.50
CA GLY A 69 8.81 1.34 -1.41
C GLY A 69 8.73 0.26 -0.34
N THR A 70 9.55 -0.79 -0.44
CA THR A 70 9.61 -1.89 0.53
C THR A 70 11.03 -1.99 1.10
N ASN A 71 11.13 -2.17 2.41
CA ASN A 71 12.38 -2.45 3.09
C ASN A 71 12.96 -3.81 2.66
N LEU A 72 14.27 -3.89 2.41
CA LEU A 72 14.95 -5.11 2.02
C LEU A 72 16.08 -5.48 2.98
N MET A 73 16.24 -6.77 3.22
CA MET A 73 17.39 -7.38 3.91
C MET A 73 18.06 -8.42 3.03
N SER A 74 19.27 -8.81 3.42
CA SER A 74 19.98 -9.91 2.82
C SER A 74 19.22 -11.24 3.00
N THR A 75 19.30 -12.11 2.00
CA THR A 75 18.84 -13.50 2.09
C THR A 75 19.72 -14.35 3.01
N ASN A 76 20.93 -13.88 3.34
CA ASN A 76 21.87 -14.57 4.22
C ASN A 76 21.33 -14.70 5.66
N THR A 77 21.90 -15.64 6.42
CA THR A 77 21.49 -15.98 7.79
C THR A 77 21.51 -14.80 8.76
N ASN A 78 22.45 -13.86 8.59
CA ASN A 78 22.59 -12.68 9.45
C ASN A 78 21.49 -11.62 9.27
N LYS A 79 20.59 -11.77 8.28
CA LYS A 79 19.45 -10.84 8.03
C LYS A 79 19.89 -9.37 8.03
N LYS A 80 21.05 -9.08 7.46
CA LYS A 80 21.60 -7.71 7.38
C LYS A 80 20.63 -6.82 6.62
N GLU A 81 20.33 -5.65 7.16
CA GLU A 81 19.52 -4.64 6.48
C GLU A 81 20.26 -4.11 5.26
N ILE A 82 19.58 -4.09 4.12
CA ILE A 82 20.14 -3.62 2.86
C ILE A 82 19.51 -2.28 2.51
N TRP A 83 18.18 -2.22 2.47
CA TRP A 83 17.41 -1.02 2.16
C TRP A 83 16.39 -0.79 3.29
N ARG A 84 16.65 0.19 4.17
CA ARG A 84 15.79 0.50 5.33
C ARG A 84 15.39 1.96 5.35
N GLY A 85 14.11 2.25 5.20
CA GLY A 85 13.57 3.61 5.15
C GLY A 85 12.81 4.05 6.39
N ASP A 86 13.40 3.86 7.57
CA ASP A 86 12.81 4.40 8.81
C ASP A 86 12.87 5.93 8.83
N SER A 87 13.92 6.52 8.24
CA SER A 87 14.01 7.95 8.00
C SER A 87 14.69 8.25 6.67
N LEU A 88 14.35 9.37 6.03
CA LEU A 88 15.03 9.82 4.81
C LEU A 88 16.52 10.10 5.07
N ALA A 89 16.85 10.64 6.25
CA ALA A 89 18.22 10.95 6.64
C ALA A 89 19.10 9.70 6.78
N SER A 90 18.62 8.64 7.43
CA SER A 90 19.38 7.40 7.59
C SER A 90 19.64 6.73 6.23
N VAL A 91 18.66 6.73 5.33
CA VAL A 91 18.85 6.25 3.97
C VAL A 91 19.88 7.10 3.24
N TYR A 92 19.79 8.43 3.32
CA TYR A 92 20.78 9.30 2.70
C TYR A 92 22.19 8.99 3.21
N TRP A 93 22.41 8.90 4.52
CA TRP A 93 23.73 8.61 5.10
C TRP A 93 24.29 7.25 4.66
N GLU A 94 23.45 6.21 4.59
CA GLU A 94 23.87 4.88 4.16
C GLU A 94 24.23 4.80 2.67
N TRP A 95 23.57 5.60 1.82
CA TRP A 95 23.68 5.45 0.36
C TRP A 95 24.51 6.52 -0.33
N HIS A 96 24.60 7.75 0.20
CA HIS A 96 25.25 8.88 -0.50
C HIS A 96 26.73 8.64 -0.85
N SER A 97 27.47 7.86 -0.04
CA SER A 97 28.88 7.57 -0.27
C SER A 97 29.12 6.30 -1.11
N LYS A 98 28.07 5.51 -1.39
CA LYS A 98 28.18 4.26 -2.14
C LYS A 98 28.21 4.51 -3.64
N GLY A 99 29.30 4.10 -4.29
CA GLY A 99 29.40 4.08 -5.75
C GLY A 99 28.58 2.95 -6.39
N GLY A 100 28.42 2.99 -7.72
CA GLY A 100 27.56 2.04 -8.45
C GLY A 100 27.87 0.57 -8.23
N HIS A 101 29.16 0.19 -8.13
CA HIS A 101 29.54 -1.21 -7.86
C HIS A 101 29.11 -1.66 -6.45
N GLN A 102 29.31 -0.83 -5.43
CA GLN A 102 28.86 -1.15 -4.06
C GLN A 102 27.34 -1.23 -3.97
N ARG A 103 26.64 -0.33 -4.69
CA ARG A 103 25.18 -0.36 -4.80
C ARG A 103 24.70 -1.64 -5.46
N GLN A 104 25.30 -2.02 -6.59
CA GLN A 104 24.98 -3.24 -7.33
C GLN A 104 25.19 -4.51 -6.50
N GLN A 105 26.27 -4.59 -5.72
CA GLN A 105 26.52 -5.74 -4.84
C GLN A 105 25.49 -5.85 -3.72
N SER A 106 25.02 -4.70 -3.20
CA SER A 106 24.05 -4.67 -2.11
C SER A 106 22.62 -4.92 -2.61
N LEU A 107 22.22 -4.24 -3.68
CA LEU A 107 20.88 -4.26 -4.27
C LEU A 107 20.83 -5.28 -5.40
N HIS A 108 20.83 -6.56 -5.02
CA HIS A 108 20.74 -7.67 -5.97
C HIS A 108 19.40 -8.42 -5.81
N PRO A 109 18.67 -8.71 -6.91
CA PRO A 109 17.37 -9.40 -6.82
C PRO A 109 17.45 -10.74 -6.09
N ASP A 110 18.47 -11.55 -6.37
CA ASP A 110 18.59 -12.91 -5.79
C ASP A 110 19.11 -12.94 -4.34
N TYR A 111 19.73 -11.86 -3.89
CA TYR A 111 20.37 -11.79 -2.55
C TYR A 111 19.64 -10.87 -1.59
N THR A 112 18.47 -10.37 -1.99
CA THR A 112 17.62 -9.51 -1.17
C THR A 112 16.22 -10.08 -1.04
N ARG A 113 15.58 -9.78 0.08
CA ARG A 113 14.19 -10.15 0.37
C ARG A 113 13.55 -9.12 1.28
N VAL A 114 12.21 -9.16 1.34
CA VAL A 114 11.41 -8.24 2.17
C VAL A 114 11.84 -8.29 3.63
N ASP A 115 11.97 -7.11 4.23
CA ASP A 115 12.27 -6.94 5.63
C ASP A 115 11.14 -6.20 6.35
N ASN A 116 10.33 -6.94 7.11
CA ASN A 116 9.17 -6.39 7.82
C ASN A 116 9.50 -5.83 9.22
N ARG A 117 10.78 -5.62 9.54
CA ARG A 117 11.23 -5.10 10.85
C ARG A 117 11.36 -3.58 10.90
N GLY A 118 11.00 -2.86 9.84
CA GLY A 118 11.08 -1.41 9.82
C GLY A 118 10.13 -0.75 10.82
N ASP A 119 10.36 0.53 11.07
CA ASP A 119 9.58 1.30 12.02
C ASP A 119 8.12 1.42 11.59
N ILE A 120 7.24 1.30 12.58
CA ILE A 120 5.79 1.37 12.41
C ILE A 120 5.29 2.55 13.24
N GLU A 121 4.51 3.42 12.62
CA GLU A 121 3.82 4.51 13.32
C GLU A 121 2.96 3.94 14.46
N LYS A 122 3.10 4.49 15.66
CA LYS A 122 2.43 3.99 16.87
C LYS A 122 1.25 4.87 17.28
N LYS A 123 1.13 6.06 16.69
CA LYS A 123 0.03 6.97 16.99
C LYS A 123 -1.30 6.34 16.60
N ILE A 124 -2.21 6.24 17.56
CA ILE A 124 -3.60 5.87 17.36
C ILE A 124 -4.40 7.15 17.08
N LEU A 125 -5.22 7.12 16.03
CA LEU A 125 -5.97 8.29 15.53
C LEU A 125 -7.48 8.16 15.71
N THR A 126 -7.96 7.04 16.24
CA THR A 126 -9.38 6.70 16.37
C THR A 126 -9.70 6.25 17.79
N PRO A 127 -10.96 6.33 18.25
CA PRO A 127 -11.34 5.97 19.62
C PRO A 127 -10.93 4.55 20.06
N PHE A 128 -11.05 3.58 19.16
CA PHE A 128 -10.61 2.20 19.38
C PHE A 128 -9.33 1.92 18.59
N SER A 129 -8.33 1.36 19.27
CA SER A 129 -7.03 1.02 18.66
C SER A 129 -7.16 -0.08 17.60
N ASP A 130 -6.47 0.10 16.48
CA ASP A 130 -6.32 -0.89 15.41
C ASP A 130 -5.11 -1.82 15.61
N ASP A 131 -4.36 -1.70 16.71
CA ASP A 131 -3.08 -2.39 16.92
C ASP A 131 -3.13 -3.39 18.10
N GLY A 132 -3.63 -4.61 17.85
CA GLY A 132 -3.42 -5.75 18.74
C GLY A 132 -4.66 -6.39 19.39
N CYS A 133 -5.86 -5.86 19.16
CA CYS A 133 -7.12 -6.49 19.60
C CYS A 133 -8.17 -6.47 18.49
N LEU A 134 -8.75 -5.29 18.19
CA LEU A 134 -9.73 -5.11 17.11
C LEU A 134 -9.24 -5.77 15.81
N PHE A 135 -7.98 -5.52 15.47
CA PHE A 135 -7.24 -6.22 14.43
C PHE A 135 -5.96 -6.83 14.99
N PRO A 136 -5.36 -7.79 14.27
CA PRO A 136 -3.98 -8.19 14.54
C PRO A 136 -3.08 -6.95 14.53
N SER A 137 -2.01 -7.00 15.32
CA SER A 137 -1.09 -5.86 15.41
C SER A 137 -0.59 -5.40 14.04
N ARG A 138 -0.31 -4.10 13.88
CA ARG A 138 0.25 -3.49 12.67
C ARG A 138 1.49 -4.25 12.20
N LYS A 139 2.32 -4.74 13.14
CA LYS A 139 3.47 -5.62 12.87
C LYS A 139 3.05 -6.94 12.22
N SER A 140 2.03 -7.62 12.76
CA SER A 140 1.49 -8.87 12.20
C SER A 140 0.79 -8.65 10.85
N ARG A 141 0.28 -7.44 10.61
CA ARG A 141 -0.25 -6.98 9.31
C ARG A 141 0.86 -6.48 8.36
N ASN A 142 2.13 -6.73 8.68
CA ASN A 142 3.32 -6.44 7.89
C ASN A 142 3.62 -4.95 7.62
N TRP A 143 3.13 -4.02 8.45
CA TRP A 143 3.34 -2.59 8.21
C TRP A 143 4.82 -2.20 8.13
N GLY A 144 5.69 -2.85 8.91
CA GLY A 144 7.14 -2.60 8.89
C GLY A 144 7.85 -3.02 7.60
N ALA A 145 7.15 -3.65 6.64
CA ALA A 145 7.67 -3.92 5.31
C ALA A 145 7.67 -2.66 4.43
N ALA A 146 6.72 -1.74 4.63
CA ALA A 146 6.68 -0.50 3.89
C ALA A 146 7.83 0.44 4.28
N LEU A 147 8.25 1.26 3.33
CA LEU A 147 9.23 2.32 3.58
C LEU A 147 8.62 3.39 4.50
N GLY A 148 9.03 3.43 5.77
CA GLY A 148 8.42 4.22 6.83
C GLY A 148 8.28 5.71 6.49
N PHE A 149 9.34 6.36 6.02
CA PHE A 149 9.29 7.79 5.68
C PHE A 149 8.36 8.11 4.49
N SER A 150 8.04 7.13 3.64
CA SER A 150 7.15 7.33 2.47
C SER A 150 5.70 6.98 2.77
N TYR A 151 5.46 5.87 3.47
CA TYR A 151 4.11 5.32 3.63
C TYR A 151 3.62 5.27 5.08
N GLY A 152 4.48 5.44 6.09
CA GLY A 152 4.10 5.25 7.50
C GLY A 152 2.94 6.15 7.93
N ARG A 153 3.05 7.46 7.64
CA ARG A 153 1.95 8.41 7.91
C ARG A 153 0.70 8.11 7.09
N PHE A 154 0.88 7.78 5.81
CA PHE A 154 -0.23 7.44 4.92
C PHE A 154 -1.01 6.22 5.45
N LEU A 155 -0.32 5.13 5.80
CA LEU A 155 -0.95 3.91 6.32
C LEU A 155 -1.72 4.19 7.62
N ASN A 156 -1.17 5.01 8.51
CA ASN A 156 -1.85 5.39 9.75
C ASN A 156 -3.13 6.19 9.48
N VAL A 157 -3.06 7.23 8.64
CA VAL A 157 -4.22 8.04 8.25
C VAL A 157 -5.25 7.20 7.48
N PHE A 158 -4.79 6.31 6.61
CA PHE A 158 -5.66 5.47 5.80
C PHE A 158 -6.44 4.47 6.65
N GLN A 159 -5.76 3.76 7.57
CA GLN A 159 -6.45 2.87 8.51
C GLN A 159 -7.44 3.63 9.40
N ALA A 160 -7.06 4.82 9.86
CA ALA A 160 -7.92 5.66 10.69
C ALA A 160 -9.19 6.08 9.94
N ALA A 161 -9.06 6.57 8.70
CA ALA A 161 -10.20 6.99 7.88
C ALA A 161 -11.20 5.84 7.61
N LEU A 162 -10.72 4.60 7.51
CA LEU A 162 -11.57 3.41 7.33
C LEU A 162 -12.33 3.00 8.60
N LEU A 163 -11.95 3.54 9.77
CA LEU A 163 -12.54 3.23 11.07
C LEU A 163 -13.36 4.40 11.65
N ASP A 164 -13.01 5.62 11.28
CA ASP A 164 -13.44 6.86 11.93
C ASP A 164 -14.96 6.99 12.06
N ASP A 165 -15.71 6.80 10.96
CA ASP A 165 -17.15 7.05 10.93
C ASP A 165 -17.96 6.15 11.88
N TRP A 166 -17.75 4.84 11.86
CA TRP A 166 -18.50 3.94 12.75
C TRP A 166 -18.03 4.06 14.20
N GLN A 167 -16.74 4.31 14.45
CA GLN A 167 -16.24 4.48 15.82
C GLN A 167 -16.77 5.78 16.44
N THR A 168 -16.79 6.86 15.67
CA THR A 168 -17.35 8.14 16.08
C THR A 168 -18.84 8.03 16.36
N GLU A 169 -19.60 7.33 15.51
CA GLU A 169 -21.03 7.05 15.73
C GLU A 169 -21.26 6.28 17.04
N LEU A 170 -20.44 5.27 17.35
CA LEU A 170 -20.55 4.52 18.60
C LEU A 170 -20.28 5.37 19.85
N VAL A 171 -19.21 6.19 19.82
CA VAL A 171 -18.86 7.07 20.96
C VAL A 171 -19.93 8.13 21.18
N ASN A 172 -20.38 8.80 20.10
CA ASN A 172 -21.44 9.79 20.17
C ASN A 172 -22.74 9.19 20.72
N TYR A 173 -23.08 7.95 20.34
CA TYR A 173 -24.23 7.24 20.89
C TYR A 173 -24.07 7.01 22.40
N GLU A 174 -22.93 6.49 22.85
CA GLU A 174 -22.70 6.25 24.28
C GLU A 174 -22.79 7.54 25.11
N GLU A 175 -22.16 8.63 24.67
CA GLU A 175 -22.14 9.90 25.40
C GLU A 175 -23.51 10.58 25.44
N THR A 176 -24.25 10.58 24.32
CA THR A 176 -25.60 11.16 24.24
C THR A 176 -26.54 10.52 25.26
N TYR A 177 -26.43 9.21 25.47
CA TYR A 177 -27.35 8.49 26.36
C TYR A 177 -26.81 8.21 27.76
N ARG A 178 -25.49 8.33 28.00
CA ARG A 178 -24.92 8.35 29.36
C ARG A 178 -25.25 9.64 30.11
N PHE A 179 -25.25 10.78 29.43
CA PHE A 179 -25.50 12.09 30.02
C PHE A 179 -26.92 12.56 29.72
N ASN A 180 -27.91 11.88 30.29
CA ASN A 180 -29.33 12.21 30.15
C ASN A 180 -29.74 13.44 31.01
N ASP A 181 -28.85 14.43 31.14
CA ASP A 181 -29.10 15.72 31.81
C ASP A 181 -29.23 16.84 30.77
N PRO A 182 -30.37 17.55 30.67
CA PRO A 182 -30.61 18.63 29.72
C PRO A 182 -29.60 19.79 29.76
N GLU A 183 -29.00 20.07 30.92
CA GLU A 183 -27.99 21.13 31.08
C GLU A 183 -26.62 20.70 30.53
N THR A 184 -26.25 19.44 30.73
CA THR A 184 -25.05 18.82 30.18
C THR A 184 -25.15 18.65 28.66
N MET A 185 -26.35 18.34 28.14
CA MET A 185 -26.63 18.26 26.69
C MET A 185 -26.37 19.58 25.95
N LYS A 186 -26.62 20.74 26.57
CA LYS A 186 -26.25 22.07 26.01
C LYS A 186 -24.75 22.32 25.93
N LYS A 187 -23.94 21.71 26.81
CA LYS A 187 -22.47 21.77 26.76
C LYS A 187 -21.89 20.73 25.78
N ILE A 188 -22.54 19.58 25.66
CA ILE A 188 -22.23 18.50 24.70
C ILE A 188 -22.45 18.92 23.25
N ASP A 189 -23.50 19.70 22.95
CA ASP A 189 -23.78 20.21 21.59
C ASP A 189 -22.66 21.11 21.02
N ILE A 190 -21.80 21.65 21.91
CA ILE A 190 -20.61 22.44 21.57
C ILE A 190 -19.36 21.54 21.42
N ALA A 191 -19.33 20.36 22.06
CA ALA A 191 -18.15 19.49 22.15
C ALA A 191 -18.18 18.25 21.22
N LEU A 192 -19.36 17.74 20.83
CA LEU A 192 -19.51 16.44 20.14
C LEU A 192 -19.93 16.48 18.68
N LYS A 193 -19.55 17.54 17.96
CA LYS A 193 -19.65 17.62 16.50
C LYS A 193 -18.42 17.07 15.79
N HIS A 194 -17.81 15.97 16.26
CA HIS A 194 -16.86 15.28 15.40
C HIS A 194 -17.66 14.48 14.37
N GLU A 195 -17.76 15.02 13.15
CA GLU A 195 -18.25 14.28 12.00
C GLU A 195 -17.12 13.35 11.50
N GLY A 196 -17.47 12.11 11.17
CA GLY A 196 -16.52 11.13 10.62
C GLY A 196 -15.90 11.58 9.30
N SER A 197 -14.73 11.04 9.00
CA SER A 197 -13.92 11.43 7.84
C SER A 197 -14.64 11.21 6.51
N LEU A 198 -15.37 10.10 6.35
CA LEU A 198 -16.11 9.80 5.13
C LEU A 198 -17.46 10.51 5.07
N SER A 199 -18.11 10.75 6.21
CA SER A 199 -19.32 11.58 6.31
C SER A 199 -19.09 12.96 5.68
N LYS A 200 -17.92 13.56 5.91
CA LYS A 200 -17.51 14.83 5.29
C LYS A 200 -17.37 14.77 3.77
N LEU A 201 -17.36 13.58 3.16
CA LEU A 201 -17.19 13.37 1.71
C LEU A 201 -18.50 12.97 1.02
N VAL A 202 -19.57 12.73 1.78
CA VAL A 202 -20.88 12.37 1.22
C VAL A 202 -21.38 13.47 0.30
N ASN A 203 -21.85 13.07 -0.88
CA ASN A 203 -22.32 13.94 -1.96
C ASN A 203 -21.27 14.94 -2.49
N LYS A 204 -19.99 14.78 -2.16
CA LYS A 204 -18.92 15.64 -2.69
C LYS A 204 -18.34 15.07 -3.97
N LYS A 205 -18.19 15.95 -4.96
CA LYS A 205 -17.43 15.70 -6.19
C LYS A 205 -15.95 16.04 -5.99
N PHE A 206 -15.07 15.21 -6.54
CA PHE A 206 -13.64 15.43 -6.63
C PHE A 206 -13.21 16.01 -7.98
N ASN A 207 -14.14 16.25 -8.90
CA ASN A 207 -13.88 16.73 -10.26
C ASN A 207 -12.95 15.78 -11.01
N THR A 208 -13.31 14.50 -11.06
CA THR A 208 -12.55 13.50 -11.81
C THR A 208 -12.50 13.83 -13.31
N HIS A 209 -11.65 13.12 -14.04
CA HIS A 209 -11.52 13.31 -15.50
C HIS A 209 -12.84 12.99 -16.23
N GLU A 210 -13.60 12.02 -15.71
CA GLU A 210 -14.90 11.57 -16.22
C GLU A 210 -16.03 12.35 -15.56
N LYS A 211 -16.05 13.67 -15.78
CA LYS A 211 -16.95 14.59 -15.05
C LYS A 211 -18.44 14.25 -15.16
N GLU A 212 -18.85 13.73 -16.30
CA GLU A 212 -20.26 13.40 -16.61
C GLU A 212 -20.71 12.12 -15.88
N ASP A 213 -19.78 11.21 -15.62
CA ASP A 213 -20.00 9.92 -14.97
C ASP A 213 -19.47 9.88 -13.51
N GLU A 214 -19.05 11.03 -12.98
CA GLU A 214 -18.50 11.11 -11.63
C GLU A 214 -19.55 10.74 -10.58
N GLN A 215 -19.40 9.54 -10.02
CA GLN A 215 -20.17 9.06 -8.88
C GLN A 215 -19.68 9.72 -7.59
N VAL A 216 -20.62 10.08 -6.73
CA VAL A 216 -20.36 10.61 -5.39
C VAL A 216 -20.71 9.55 -4.36
N LEU A 217 -20.01 9.54 -3.22
CA LEU A 217 -20.37 8.69 -2.10
C LEU A 217 -21.76 9.09 -1.56
N THR A 218 -22.73 8.17 -1.60
CA THR A 218 -24.08 8.44 -1.09
C THR A 218 -24.20 8.12 0.41
N PRO A 219 -25.23 8.66 1.11
CA PRO A 219 -25.54 8.26 2.48
C PRO A 219 -25.79 6.76 2.64
N GLU A 220 -26.46 6.13 1.67
CA GLU A 220 -26.76 4.69 1.67
C GLU A 220 -25.48 3.86 1.55
N GLU A 221 -24.57 4.29 0.67
CA GLU A 221 -23.26 3.65 0.50
C GLU A 221 -22.41 3.78 1.76
N LEU A 222 -22.37 4.96 2.40
CA LEU A 222 -21.68 5.14 3.68
C LEU A 222 -22.30 4.25 4.77
N ASN A 223 -23.63 4.18 4.86
CA ASN A 223 -24.32 3.30 5.80
C ASN A 223 -24.05 1.81 5.53
N HIS A 224 -23.87 1.42 4.28
CA HIS A 224 -23.44 0.08 3.92
C HIS A 224 -21.98 -0.16 4.32
N PHE A 225 -21.08 0.78 4.00
CA PHE A 225 -19.65 0.75 4.31
C PHE A 225 -19.40 0.55 5.81
N LYS A 226 -20.12 1.30 6.67
CA LYS A 226 -20.03 1.19 8.13
C LYS A 226 -20.40 -0.20 8.68
N ARG A 227 -20.94 -1.13 7.89
CA ARG A 227 -21.23 -2.52 8.32
C ARG A 227 -20.01 -3.44 8.25
N PHE A 228 -18.88 -2.95 7.73
CA PHE A 228 -17.67 -3.72 7.54
C PHE A 228 -16.49 -3.15 8.32
N LEU A 229 -15.53 -4.03 8.61
CA LEU A 229 -14.22 -3.75 9.15
C LEU A 229 -13.18 -3.93 8.06
N PHE A 230 -12.30 -2.94 7.91
CA PHE A 230 -11.28 -2.89 6.86
C PHE A 230 -9.86 -2.87 7.45
N PRO A 231 -9.35 -4.03 7.91
CA PRO A 231 -7.98 -4.10 8.39
C PRO A 231 -7.02 -3.91 7.22
N VAL A 232 -6.12 -2.93 7.34
CA VAL A 232 -5.09 -2.63 6.34
C VAL A 232 -3.88 -3.55 6.55
N HIS A 233 -3.56 -4.34 5.56
CA HIS A 233 -2.36 -5.17 5.45
C HIS A 233 -1.37 -4.53 4.50
N VAL A 234 -0.09 -4.77 4.70
CA VAL A 234 0.96 -4.35 3.77
C VAL A 234 1.58 -5.57 3.12
N PHE A 235 1.49 -5.64 1.80
CA PHE A 235 2.26 -6.57 1.00
C PHE A 235 3.50 -5.87 0.44
N GLY A 236 4.57 -5.87 1.23
CA GLY A 236 5.90 -5.53 0.72
C GLY A 236 6.41 -6.63 -0.21
N TYR A 237 7.14 -6.25 -1.26
CA TYR A 237 7.79 -7.18 -2.19
C TYR A 237 9.22 -6.74 -2.49
N ASN A 238 10.04 -7.66 -2.98
CA ASN A 238 11.37 -7.31 -3.47
C ASN A 238 11.23 -6.55 -4.79
N TRP A 239 11.35 -5.22 -4.74
CA TRP A 239 11.21 -4.34 -5.89
C TRP A 239 12.37 -4.41 -6.89
N LEU A 240 13.37 -5.26 -6.65
CA LEU A 240 14.43 -5.60 -7.61
C LEU A 240 14.08 -6.82 -8.47
N GLN A 241 13.34 -7.79 -7.92
CA GLN A 241 13.05 -9.07 -8.58
C GLN A 241 11.96 -8.93 -9.65
N ASP A 242 11.73 -9.96 -10.45
CA ASP A 242 10.64 -9.99 -11.44
C ASP A 242 9.26 -9.73 -10.77
N ASN A 243 8.49 -8.76 -11.28
CA ASN A 243 7.15 -8.47 -10.77
C ASN A 243 6.19 -9.67 -10.93
N LYS A 244 6.44 -10.59 -11.88
CA LYS A 244 5.73 -11.88 -11.95
C LYS A 244 5.90 -12.68 -10.66
N THR A 245 7.13 -12.83 -10.18
CA THR A 245 7.44 -13.55 -8.93
C THR A 245 6.83 -12.86 -7.71
N SER A 246 6.84 -11.52 -7.70
CA SER A 246 6.14 -10.72 -6.68
C SER A 246 4.63 -10.95 -6.72
N ALA A 247 4.02 -11.10 -7.90
CA ALA A 247 2.59 -11.37 -8.06
C ALA A 247 2.21 -12.79 -7.59
N GLU A 248 3.07 -13.79 -7.82
CA GLU A 248 2.90 -15.14 -7.27
C GLU A 248 2.95 -15.13 -5.74
N SER A 249 3.82 -14.31 -5.16
CA SER A 249 3.89 -14.11 -3.71
C SER A 249 2.65 -13.38 -3.17
N LEU A 250 2.12 -12.40 -3.91
CA LEU A 250 0.88 -11.69 -3.56
C LEU A 250 -0.31 -12.64 -3.55
N LYS A 251 -0.40 -13.55 -4.53
CA LYS A 251 -1.44 -14.59 -4.58
C LYS A 251 -1.46 -15.41 -3.28
N THR A 252 -0.29 -15.89 -2.83
CA THR A 252 -0.16 -16.61 -1.56
C THR A 252 -0.55 -15.74 -0.38
N TYR A 253 -0.12 -14.47 -0.36
CA TYR A 253 -0.44 -13.55 0.72
C TYR A 253 -1.94 -13.26 0.86
N ILE A 254 -2.66 -13.10 -0.26
CA ILE A 254 -4.12 -12.94 -0.25
C ILE A 254 -4.79 -14.14 0.43
N ASP A 255 -4.36 -15.36 0.10
CA ASP A 255 -4.91 -16.59 0.69
C ASP A 255 -4.64 -16.69 2.19
N ASP A 256 -3.46 -16.25 2.64
CA ASP A 256 -3.10 -16.23 4.05
C ASP A 256 -3.89 -15.17 4.84
N VAL A 257 -4.09 -13.98 4.27
CA VAL A 257 -4.91 -12.91 4.87
C VAL A 257 -6.37 -13.34 5.00
N LEU A 258 -6.96 -13.94 3.96
CA LEU A 258 -8.32 -14.47 4.03
C LEU A 258 -8.44 -15.58 5.08
N ARG A 259 -7.45 -16.47 5.16
CA ARG A 259 -7.41 -17.55 6.16
C ARG A 259 -7.29 -17.03 7.59
N LEU A 260 -6.51 -15.98 7.80
CA LEU A 260 -6.34 -15.32 9.11
C LEU A 260 -7.70 -14.90 9.67
N TYR A 261 -8.50 -14.16 8.91
CA TYR A 261 -9.82 -13.70 9.38
C TYR A 261 -10.91 -14.78 9.36
N LYS A 262 -10.74 -15.80 8.53
CA LYS A 262 -11.65 -16.97 8.52
C LYS A 262 -11.45 -17.87 9.74
N LYS A 263 -10.21 -18.04 10.21
CA LYS A 263 -9.87 -19.11 11.17
C LYS A 263 -9.24 -18.67 12.49
N LYS A 264 -8.65 -17.47 12.56
CA LYS A 264 -7.80 -17.08 13.69
C LYS A 264 -8.22 -15.76 14.35
N HIS A 265 -8.53 -14.73 13.56
CA HIS A 265 -8.89 -13.40 14.08
C HIS A 265 -10.34 -13.06 13.71
N GLY A 266 -11.23 -12.94 14.70
CA GLY A 266 -12.66 -12.66 14.49
C GLY A 266 -13.57 -13.89 14.31
N TYR A 267 -13.05 -15.11 14.18
CA TYR A 267 -13.83 -16.37 14.13
C TYR A 267 -14.89 -16.47 12.99
N GLY A 268 -14.50 -16.22 11.73
CA GLY A 268 -15.35 -16.51 10.56
C GLY A 268 -16.09 -15.32 9.97
N LEU A 269 -15.67 -14.11 10.32
CA LEU A 269 -16.28 -12.84 9.88
C LEU A 269 -15.88 -12.40 8.46
N ALA A 270 -14.90 -13.08 7.85
CA ALA A 270 -14.36 -12.73 6.53
C ALA A 270 -15.37 -12.97 5.40
N GLN A 271 -15.53 -12.00 4.50
CA GLN A 271 -16.41 -12.11 3.31
C GLN A 271 -15.72 -12.77 2.10
N GLU A 272 -14.66 -13.57 2.33
CA GLU A 272 -13.90 -14.31 1.30
C GLU A 272 -13.26 -13.47 0.17
N LYS A 273 -13.25 -12.14 0.30
CA LYS A 273 -12.71 -11.16 -0.64
C LYS A 273 -11.77 -10.17 0.05
N VAL A 274 -10.81 -9.64 -0.71
CA VAL A 274 -9.95 -8.51 -0.31
C VAL A 274 -10.12 -7.32 -1.23
N ILE A 275 -9.85 -6.12 -0.74
CA ILE A 275 -9.65 -4.93 -1.57
C ILE A 275 -8.14 -4.74 -1.73
N ILE A 276 -7.67 -4.39 -2.92
CA ILE A 276 -6.26 -4.05 -3.15
C ILE A 276 -6.12 -2.55 -3.35
N VAL A 277 -5.14 -1.94 -2.68
CA VAL A 277 -4.75 -0.54 -2.90
C VAL A 277 -3.27 -0.53 -3.26
N THR A 278 -2.91 0.10 -4.36
CA THR A 278 -1.53 0.09 -4.84
C THR A 278 -0.99 1.49 -5.03
N HIS A 279 0.33 1.63 -4.85
CA HIS A 279 1.07 2.81 -5.26
C HIS A 279 2.05 2.44 -6.39
N SER A 280 2.08 3.25 -7.44
CA SER A 280 3.05 3.16 -8.54
C SER A 280 3.20 1.73 -9.10
N MET A 281 4.41 1.20 -9.16
CA MET A 281 4.72 -0.14 -9.70
C MET A 281 4.01 -1.29 -8.95
N GLY A 282 3.57 -1.08 -7.70
CA GLY A 282 2.74 -2.06 -7.00
C GLY A 282 1.44 -2.38 -7.76
N GLY A 283 0.97 -1.45 -8.59
CA GLY A 283 -0.16 -1.65 -9.50
C GLY A 283 0.11 -2.73 -10.55
N LEU A 284 1.32 -2.82 -11.08
CA LEU A 284 1.70 -3.86 -12.06
C LEU A 284 1.70 -5.25 -11.41
N VAL A 285 2.18 -5.35 -10.17
CA VAL A 285 2.15 -6.59 -9.37
C VAL A 285 0.69 -7.03 -9.13
N ALA A 286 -0.17 -6.10 -8.72
CA ALA A 286 -1.58 -6.38 -8.48
C ALA A 286 -2.33 -6.78 -9.76
N ARG A 287 -2.12 -6.05 -10.86
CA ARG A 287 -2.71 -6.39 -12.17
C ARG A 287 -2.29 -7.77 -12.63
N TYR A 288 -1.01 -8.13 -12.49
CA TYR A 288 -0.54 -9.46 -12.88
C TYR A 288 -1.17 -10.56 -12.02
N ALA A 289 -1.23 -10.39 -10.70
CA ALA A 289 -1.87 -11.36 -9.80
C ALA A 289 -3.37 -11.51 -10.11
N SER A 290 -4.04 -10.39 -10.35
CA SER A 290 -5.47 -10.31 -10.62
C SER A 290 -5.83 -10.94 -11.97
N GLN A 291 -5.24 -10.44 -13.06
CA GLN A 291 -5.62 -10.77 -14.44
C GLN A 291 -4.89 -11.97 -15.03
N VAL A 292 -3.61 -12.17 -14.69
CA VAL A 292 -2.80 -13.26 -15.29
C VAL A 292 -2.81 -14.50 -14.41
N LEU A 293 -2.70 -14.36 -13.08
CA LEU A 293 -2.69 -15.50 -12.16
C LEU A 293 -4.09 -15.93 -11.67
N GLY A 294 -5.15 -15.24 -12.11
CA GLY A 294 -6.53 -15.62 -11.89
C GLY A 294 -7.07 -15.33 -10.48
N MET A 295 -6.60 -14.27 -9.81
CA MET A 295 -7.07 -13.90 -8.47
C MET A 295 -8.35 -13.04 -8.44
N ASN A 296 -8.95 -12.75 -9.61
CA ASN A 296 -10.20 -11.99 -9.75
C ASN A 296 -11.31 -12.43 -8.78
N ASN A 297 -11.49 -13.74 -8.58
CA ASN A 297 -12.55 -14.24 -7.70
C ASN A 297 -12.31 -13.96 -6.21
N LYS A 298 -11.11 -13.57 -5.79
CA LYS A 298 -10.77 -13.22 -4.40
C LYS A 298 -10.54 -11.73 -4.18
N ILE A 299 -10.52 -10.94 -5.25
CA ILE A 299 -10.38 -9.49 -5.20
C ILE A 299 -11.78 -8.89 -5.42
N LEU A 300 -12.16 -7.92 -4.58
CA LEU A 300 -13.41 -7.18 -4.73
C LEU A 300 -13.25 -6.03 -5.71
N GLY A 301 -12.13 -5.32 -5.61
CA GLY A 301 -11.74 -4.24 -6.50
C GLY A 301 -10.32 -3.77 -6.22
N ILE A 302 -9.76 -2.98 -7.13
CA ILE A 302 -8.40 -2.47 -7.06
C ILE A 302 -8.36 -0.96 -7.21
N VAL A 303 -7.72 -0.28 -6.26
CA VAL A 303 -7.40 1.14 -6.35
C VAL A 303 -5.94 1.32 -6.75
N HIS A 304 -5.70 1.95 -7.89
CA HIS A 304 -4.36 2.26 -8.40
C HIS A 304 -4.03 3.75 -8.23
N GLY A 305 -3.08 4.05 -7.34
CA GLY A 305 -2.46 5.37 -7.27
C GLY A 305 -1.23 5.45 -8.15
N VAL A 306 -1.20 6.38 -9.11
CA VAL A 306 -0.06 6.70 -9.99
C VAL A 306 0.60 5.50 -10.68
N ILE A 307 -0.20 4.51 -11.10
CA ILE A 307 0.29 3.32 -11.80
C ILE A 307 1.00 3.70 -13.12
N PRO A 308 2.25 3.26 -13.36
CA PRO A 308 2.94 3.46 -14.62
C PRO A 308 2.50 2.38 -15.63
N ASP A 309 1.23 2.43 -16.03
CA ASP A 309 0.54 1.36 -16.75
C ASP A 309 1.30 0.82 -17.97
N LEU A 310 1.62 1.71 -18.91
CA LEU A 310 2.39 1.41 -20.12
C LEU A 310 3.89 1.71 -19.93
N GLY A 311 4.37 1.80 -18.70
CA GLY A 311 5.73 2.20 -18.36
C GLY A 311 5.95 3.72 -18.30
N SER A 312 7.21 4.13 -18.15
CA SER A 312 7.61 5.51 -17.96
C SER A 312 8.97 5.81 -18.60
N PRO A 313 9.08 6.81 -19.50
CA PRO A 313 10.36 7.29 -20.02
C PRO A 313 11.33 7.77 -18.93
N ALA A 314 10.84 8.08 -17.72
CA ALA A 314 11.69 8.42 -16.60
C ALA A 314 12.64 7.27 -16.21
N ALA A 315 12.27 6.01 -16.47
CA ALA A 315 13.16 4.87 -16.27
C ALA A 315 14.39 4.95 -17.20
N TYR A 316 14.21 5.31 -18.47
CA TYR A 316 15.31 5.57 -19.41
C TYR A 316 16.20 6.71 -18.92
N ARG A 317 15.60 7.85 -18.53
CA ARG A 317 16.35 8.99 -17.95
C ARG A 317 17.23 8.54 -16.78
N ARG A 318 16.64 7.84 -15.80
CA ARG A 318 17.34 7.40 -14.59
C ARG A 318 18.51 6.47 -14.88
N MET A 319 18.38 5.59 -15.88
CA MET A 319 19.51 4.76 -16.30
C MET A 319 20.63 5.60 -16.93
N LYS A 320 20.30 6.56 -17.81
CA LYS A 320 21.32 7.35 -18.52
C LYS A 320 22.02 8.39 -17.64
N VAL A 321 21.26 9.15 -16.86
CA VAL A 321 21.79 10.33 -16.16
C VAL A 321 21.66 10.24 -14.64
N GLY A 322 21.04 9.19 -14.11
CA GLY A 322 20.74 9.09 -12.68
C GLY A 322 19.48 9.87 -12.29
N ALA A 323 19.26 9.99 -10.99
CA ALA A 323 18.07 10.60 -10.40
C ALA A 323 18.33 12.01 -9.84
N GLU A 324 19.44 12.66 -10.17
CA GLU A 324 19.74 14.02 -9.71
C GLU A 324 18.57 14.98 -9.94
N GLY A 325 18.24 15.76 -8.90
CA GLY A 325 17.12 16.70 -8.87
C GLY A 325 15.73 16.08 -8.61
N GLU A 326 15.61 14.75 -8.44
CA GLU A 326 14.33 14.11 -8.09
C GLU A 326 14.01 14.22 -6.59
N GLY A 327 12.72 14.36 -6.26
CA GLY A 327 12.20 14.44 -4.88
C GLY A 327 12.21 15.85 -4.28
N PHE A 328 11.69 15.98 -3.05
CA PHE A 328 11.69 17.25 -2.33
C PHE A 328 13.15 17.72 -2.11
N MET A 329 13.50 18.89 -2.66
CA MET A 329 14.85 19.46 -2.62
C MET A 329 15.97 18.56 -3.17
N GLY A 330 15.67 17.65 -4.13
CA GLY A 330 16.67 16.78 -4.76
C GLY A 330 17.20 15.63 -3.89
N THR A 331 16.63 15.45 -2.69
CA THR A 331 17.07 14.46 -1.69
C THR A 331 16.82 13.01 -2.13
N ALA A 332 15.72 12.74 -2.84
CA ALA A 332 15.46 11.41 -3.38
C ALA A 332 16.51 11.06 -4.46
N GLY A 333 16.94 12.01 -5.28
CA GLY A 333 18.00 11.80 -6.26
C GLY A 333 19.32 11.28 -5.70
N HIS A 334 19.77 11.86 -4.58
CA HIS A 334 21.02 11.46 -3.90
C HIS A 334 20.91 10.09 -3.23
N VAL A 335 19.73 9.77 -2.70
CA VAL A 335 19.40 8.47 -2.11
C VAL A 335 19.38 7.38 -3.19
N LEU A 336 18.69 7.63 -4.30
CA LEU A 336 18.49 6.67 -5.39
C LEU A 336 19.79 6.40 -6.15
N GLY A 337 20.58 7.45 -6.39
CA GLY A 337 21.81 7.44 -7.19
C GLY A 337 21.79 8.67 -8.09
N ALA A 338 22.68 9.62 -7.84
CA ALA A 338 22.65 10.91 -8.50
C ALA A 338 23.01 10.78 -9.99
N THR A 339 23.88 9.84 -10.33
CA THR A 339 24.42 9.67 -11.69
C THR A 339 24.05 8.32 -12.32
N GLY A 340 24.13 8.24 -13.65
CA GLY A 340 23.98 6.98 -14.38
C GLY A 340 25.00 5.92 -13.92
N LYS A 341 26.22 6.33 -13.55
CA LYS A 341 27.26 5.42 -13.02
C LYS A 341 26.89 4.80 -11.67
N GLU A 342 26.05 5.45 -10.88
CA GLU A 342 25.59 4.92 -9.59
C GLU A 342 24.36 4.03 -9.75
N LEU A 343 23.43 4.43 -10.63
CA LEU A 343 22.12 3.82 -10.71
C LEU A 343 22.01 2.72 -11.77
N MET A 344 22.62 2.92 -12.95
CA MET A 344 22.57 1.95 -14.06
C MET A 344 23.08 0.55 -13.67
N PRO A 345 24.18 0.38 -12.90
CA PRO A 345 24.64 -0.95 -12.49
C PRO A 345 23.60 -1.77 -11.71
N VAL A 346 22.73 -1.10 -10.95
CA VAL A 346 21.65 -1.72 -10.19
C VAL A 346 20.46 -2.01 -11.12
N LEU A 347 19.96 -0.98 -11.80
CA LEU A 347 18.71 -1.09 -12.56
C LEU A 347 18.84 -2.04 -13.76
N ALA A 348 20.00 -2.08 -14.43
CA ALA A 348 20.23 -2.99 -15.55
C ALA A 348 20.18 -4.48 -15.18
N ARG A 349 20.24 -4.82 -13.88
CA ARG A 349 20.11 -6.19 -13.36
C ARG A 349 18.84 -6.45 -12.58
N ALA A 350 17.94 -5.46 -12.49
CA ALA A 350 16.71 -5.55 -11.71
C ALA A 350 15.50 -5.67 -12.66
N PRO A 351 14.93 -6.89 -12.86
CA PRO A 351 13.80 -7.08 -13.76
C PRO A 351 12.61 -6.15 -13.49
N ALA A 352 12.25 -5.93 -12.22
CA ALA A 352 11.16 -5.00 -11.90
C ALA A 352 11.43 -3.57 -12.36
N ALA A 353 12.66 -3.08 -12.23
CA ALA A 353 13.02 -1.74 -12.71
C ALA A 353 12.94 -1.63 -14.23
N LEU A 354 13.35 -2.69 -14.95
CA LEU A 354 13.28 -2.74 -16.41
C LEU A 354 11.84 -2.94 -16.92
N GLN A 355 10.98 -3.57 -16.13
CA GLN A 355 9.53 -3.66 -16.41
C GLN A 355 8.80 -2.31 -16.31
N LEU A 356 9.44 -1.26 -15.80
CA LEU A 356 8.92 0.12 -15.86
C LEU A 356 9.21 0.84 -17.17
N LEU A 357 10.02 0.26 -18.06
CA LEU A 357 10.31 0.89 -19.35
C LEU A 357 9.02 0.98 -20.20
N PRO A 358 8.92 1.99 -21.10
CA PRO A 358 7.78 2.11 -22.00
C PRO A 358 7.45 0.83 -22.78
N HIS A 359 6.21 0.37 -22.69
CA HIS A 359 5.67 -0.70 -23.52
C HIS A 359 5.63 -0.27 -25.01
N PRO A 360 5.69 -1.18 -26.00
CA PRO A 360 5.40 -0.88 -27.42
C PRO A 360 4.12 -0.06 -27.70
N LYS A 361 3.11 -0.19 -26.85
CA LYS A 361 1.85 0.60 -26.92
C LYS A 361 1.92 1.96 -26.22
N TYR A 362 2.99 2.27 -25.48
CA TYR A 362 3.19 3.58 -24.88
C TYR A 362 3.22 4.67 -25.97
N ARG A 363 2.70 5.86 -25.64
CA ARG A 363 2.67 7.00 -26.57
C ARG A 363 4.05 7.23 -27.16
N SER A 364 4.16 7.06 -28.47
CA SER A 364 5.40 7.19 -29.23
C SER A 364 5.31 8.35 -30.22
N PRO A 365 6.43 9.00 -30.57
CA PRO A 365 7.77 8.83 -29.99
C PRO A 365 7.84 9.43 -28.57
N TRP A 366 8.73 8.89 -27.73
CA TRP A 366 8.96 9.39 -26.37
C TRP A 366 10.43 9.72 -26.08
N LEU A 367 11.34 9.36 -26.98
CA LEU A 367 12.74 9.77 -26.95
C LEU A 367 13.05 10.61 -28.19
N THR A 368 13.57 11.81 -28.00
CA THR A 368 14.01 12.71 -29.08
C THR A 368 15.49 12.99 -28.95
N ILE A 369 16.23 12.81 -30.04
CA ILE A 369 17.65 13.15 -30.13
C ILE A 369 17.80 14.36 -31.04
N LYS A 370 18.21 15.48 -30.43
CA LYS A 370 18.43 16.73 -31.13
C LYS A 370 19.71 16.67 -31.97
N ARG A 371 19.61 16.99 -33.27
CA ARG A 371 20.77 17.06 -34.17
C ARG A 371 21.06 18.52 -34.48
N HIS A 372 22.08 19.10 -33.82
CA HIS A 372 22.40 20.53 -33.94
C HIS A 372 22.78 21.01 -35.36
N TYR A 373 23.20 20.10 -36.24
CA TYR A 373 23.68 20.42 -37.59
C TYR A 373 22.80 19.87 -38.73
N HIS A 374 21.62 19.31 -38.41
CA HIS A 374 20.69 18.78 -39.40
C HIS A 374 19.24 19.03 -38.95
N ASP A 375 18.37 19.45 -39.87
CA ASP A 375 16.94 19.70 -39.60
C ASP A 375 16.09 18.44 -39.30
N ASN A 376 16.74 17.29 -39.10
CA ASN A 376 16.08 15.99 -38.92
C ASN A 376 16.45 15.39 -37.56
N ASP A 377 15.77 15.84 -36.50
CA ASP A 377 15.80 15.19 -35.19
C ASP A 377 15.44 13.70 -35.29
N LEU A 378 16.07 12.86 -34.45
CA LEU A 378 15.72 11.45 -34.38
C LEU A 378 14.66 11.23 -33.30
N PHE A 379 13.49 10.79 -33.71
CA PHE A 379 12.38 10.43 -32.83
C PHE A 379 12.27 8.91 -32.69
N LEU A 380 12.22 8.40 -31.46
CA LEU A 380 12.20 6.98 -31.14
C LEU A 380 11.09 6.64 -30.11
N PRO A 381 10.52 5.42 -30.17
CA PRO A 381 10.67 4.43 -31.24
C PRO A 381 9.92 4.87 -32.51
N LYS A 382 10.47 4.59 -33.70
CA LYS A 382 9.87 4.88 -35.02
C LYS A 382 8.82 3.85 -35.40
N SER A 383 9.11 2.58 -35.15
CA SER A 383 8.30 1.42 -35.52
C SER A 383 7.44 0.88 -34.37
N LYS A 384 7.30 1.67 -33.29
CA LYS A 384 6.66 1.27 -32.03
C LYS A 384 7.34 0.06 -31.38
N ASP A 385 8.59 -0.25 -31.72
CA ASP A 385 9.37 -1.30 -31.10
C ASP A 385 10.54 -0.72 -30.28
N PRO A 386 10.28 -0.29 -29.04
CA PRO A 386 11.35 0.24 -28.19
C PRO A 386 12.37 -0.83 -27.77
N PHE A 387 12.06 -2.13 -27.89
CA PHE A 387 13.04 -3.18 -27.57
C PHE A 387 14.17 -3.15 -28.57
N SER A 388 13.88 -3.28 -29.87
CA SER A 388 14.93 -3.27 -30.88
C SER A 388 15.51 -1.87 -31.05
N GLU A 389 14.72 -0.80 -30.97
CA GLU A 389 15.17 0.56 -31.32
C GLU A 389 15.88 1.31 -30.19
N ILE A 390 15.72 0.89 -28.93
CA ILE A 390 16.27 1.61 -27.76
C ILE A 390 16.89 0.65 -26.74
N TYR A 391 16.14 -0.35 -26.25
CA TYR A 391 16.55 -1.13 -25.08
C TYR A 391 17.66 -2.12 -25.37
N LEU A 392 17.63 -2.74 -26.55
CA LEU A 392 18.60 -3.75 -27.01
C LEU A 392 19.54 -3.22 -28.11
N GLN A 393 19.55 -1.91 -28.34
CA GLN A 393 20.53 -1.29 -29.21
C GLN A 393 21.93 -1.45 -28.62
N LYS A 394 22.79 -2.24 -29.25
CA LYS A 394 24.13 -2.47 -28.74
C LYS A 394 25.08 -1.33 -29.04
N GLU A 395 25.02 -0.72 -30.22
CA GLU A 395 26.08 0.19 -30.70
C GLU A 395 25.69 1.68 -30.65
N ALA A 396 24.39 1.98 -30.51
CA ALA A 396 23.92 3.36 -30.51
C ALA A 396 24.28 4.08 -29.19
N TRP A 397 24.75 5.33 -29.25
CA TRP A 397 25.09 6.08 -28.04
C TRP A 397 23.87 6.40 -27.14
N TRP A 398 22.66 6.40 -27.72
CA TRP A 398 21.39 6.53 -27.01
C TRP A 398 20.82 5.20 -26.50
N ARG A 399 21.58 4.11 -26.59
CA ARG A 399 21.16 2.84 -26.00
C ARG A 399 20.89 2.99 -24.50
N LEU A 400 19.98 2.15 -24.01
CA LEU A 400 19.58 2.18 -22.60
C LEU A 400 20.70 1.73 -21.65
N TYR A 401 21.39 0.63 -21.97
CA TYR A 401 22.43 0.04 -21.12
C TYR A 401 23.82 0.20 -21.74
N GLU A 402 24.77 0.72 -20.96
CA GLU A 402 26.14 1.03 -21.39
C GLU A 402 27.16 0.20 -20.61
N SER A 403 27.16 -1.11 -20.85
CA SER A 403 28.05 -2.05 -20.15
C SER A 403 29.54 -1.73 -20.34
N ASP A 404 29.94 -1.22 -21.49
CA ASP A 404 31.31 -0.80 -21.84
C ASP A 404 31.77 0.46 -21.10
N ILE A 405 30.85 1.33 -20.68
CA ILE A 405 31.15 2.49 -19.83
C ILE A 405 31.30 2.06 -18.37
N LEU A 406 30.51 1.07 -17.94
CA LEU A 406 30.53 0.57 -16.56
C LEU A 406 31.71 -0.38 -16.31
N ASP A 407 32.06 -1.22 -17.29
CA ASP A 407 33.05 -2.28 -17.16
C ASP A 407 34.24 -2.10 -18.11
N LYS A 408 35.40 -1.72 -17.57
CA LYS A 408 36.63 -1.50 -18.35
C LYS A 408 37.18 -2.76 -19.02
N LYS A 409 36.84 -3.96 -18.53
CA LYS A 409 37.30 -5.23 -19.10
C LYS A 409 36.27 -5.74 -20.10
N LYS A 410 36.65 -5.84 -21.37
CA LYS A 410 35.76 -6.27 -22.47
C LYS A 410 35.01 -7.57 -22.17
N ILE A 411 35.68 -8.58 -21.62
CA ILE A 411 35.06 -9.87 -21.26
C ILE A 411 33.92 -9.70 -20.25
N ILE A 412 34.08 -8.79 -19.28
CA ILE A 412 33.03 -8.51 -18.27
C ILE A 412 31.89 -7.73 -18.91
N SER A 413 32.20 -6.71 -19.71
CA SER A 413 31.21 -5.93 -20.44
C SER A 413 30.35 -6.80 -21.37
N ASP A 414 30.97 -7.68 -22.16
CA ASP A 414 30.28 -8.59 -23.08
C ASP A 414 29.36 -9.56 -22.32
N LYS A 415 29.83 -10.11 -21.19
CA LYS A 415 29.00 -10.96 -20.32
C LYS A 415 27.80 -10.20 -19.76
N ASN A 416 28.04 -9.02 -19.20
CA ASN A 416 26.97 -8.20 -18.62
C ASN A 416 25.93 -7.79 -19.66
N TRP A 417 26.35 -7.50 -20.89
CA TRP A 417 25.44 -7.25 -22.00
C TRP A 417 24.58 -8.48 -22.35
N GLN A 418 25.19 -9.68 -22.38
CA GLN A 418 24.45 -10.93 -22.61
C GLN A 418 23.42 -11.18 -21.52
N ASP A 419 23.81 -11.06 -20.25
CA ASP A 419 22.91 -11.24 -19.10
C ASP A 419 21.74 -10.23 -19.16
N TYR A 420 22.03 -8.96 -19.44
CA TYR A 420 21.02 -7.91 -19.64
C TYR A 420 20.08 -8.22 -20.82
N THR A 421 20.61 -8.70 -21.94
CA THR A 421 19.81 -9.06 -23.13
C THR A 421 18.83 -10.19 -22.81
N GLN A 422 19.30 -11.23 -22.12
CA GLN A 422 18.44 -12.36 -21.70
C GLN A 422 17.33 -11.90 -20.75
N LEU A 423 17.66 -11.00 -19.82
CA LEU A 423 16.73 -10.39 -18.88
C LEU A 423 15.67 -9.55 -19.63
N MET A 424 16.08 -8.73 -20.58
CA MET A 424 15.16 -7.93 -21.39
C MET A 424 14.23 -8.79 -22.25
N ASP A 425 14.76 -9.84 -22.90
CA ASP A 425 14.00 -10.70 -23.82
C ASP A 425 13.02 -11.64 -23.12
N THR A 426 13.35 -12.14 -21.93
CA THR A 426 12.53 -13.13 -21.24
C THR A 426 11.69 -12.50 -20.12
N PRO A 427 12.22 -12.21 -18.92
CA PRO A 427 11.38 -11.72 -17.82
C PRO A 427 10.74 -10.36 -18.10
N VAL A 428 11.42 -9.42 -18.76
CA VAL A 428 10.84 -8.08 -19.01
C VAL A 428 9.80 -8.13 -20.14
N ARG A 429 10.20 -8.58 -21.33
CA ARG A 429 9.29 -8.61 -22.49
C ARG A 429 8.07 -9.49 -22.25
N LYS A 430 8.24 -10.71 -21.72
CA LYS A 430 7.09 -11.60 -21.48
C LYS A 430 6.13 -11.04 -20.42
N PHE A 431 6.65 -10.44 -19.35
CA PHE A 431 5.80 -9.79 -18.34
C PHE A 431 4.98 -8.66 -18.95
N MET A 432 5.64 -7.76 -19.69
CA MET A 432 5.02 -6.62 -20.35
C MET A 432 3.86 -7.02 -21.27
N TYR A 433 4.09 -7.98 -22.18
CA TYR A 433 3.04 -8.44 -23.09
C TYR A 433 1.93 -9.22 -22.38
N ALA A 434 2.26 -10.05 -21.39
CA ALA A 434 1.25 -10.78 -20.63
C ALA A 434 0.32 -9.82 -19.88
N LEU A 435 0.89 -8.79 -19.24
CA LEU A 435 0.12 -7.80 -18.49
C LEU A 435 -0.76 -6.94 -19.40
N GLU A 436 -0.22 -6.47 -20.53
CA GLU A 436 -0.96 -5.68 -21.50
C GLU A 436 -2.14 -6.46 -22.10
N ASN A 437 -1.94 -7.74 -22.43
CA ASN A 437 -3.01 -8.57 -23.01
C ASN A 437 -4.11 -8.90 -21.99
N ALA A 438 -3.81 -8.89 -20.70
CA ALA A 438 -4.75 -9.30 -19.65
C ALA A 438 -5.65 -8.14 -19.16
N GLY A 439 -5.31 -6.89 -19.47
CA GLY A 439 -6.16 -5.74 -19.15
C GLY A 439 -6.18 -5.38 -17.66
N TYR A 440 -7.36 -5.01 -17.15
CA TYR A 440 -7.59 -4.52 -15.79
C TYR A 440 -8.68 -5.33 -15.09
N HIS A 441 -8.67 -5.29 -13.76
CA HIS A 441 -9.79 -5.83 -12.99
C HIS A 441 -11.07 -5.04 -13.33
N PRO A 442 -12.24 -5.69 -13.48
CA PRO A 442 -13.49 -4.99 -13.83
C PRO A 442 -13.82 -3.83 -12.87
N GLU A 443 -13.61 -4.05 -11.57
CA GLU A 443 -13.72 -3.02 -10.54
C GLU A 443 -12.34 -2.38 -10.30
N THR A 444 -11.96 -1.43 -11.14
CA THR A 444 -10.69 -0.68 -11.04
C THR A 444 -10.95 0.82 -10.88
N TYR A 445 -10.32 1.44 -9.89
CA TYR A 445 -10.35 2.88 -9.65
C TYR A 445 -8.93 3.44 -9.73
N ILE A 446 -8.71 4.50 -10.52
CA ILE A 446 -7.37 5.03 -10.78
C ILE A 446 -7.33 6.52 -10.46
N PHE A 447 -6.27 6.96 -9.78
CA PHE A 447 -5.93 8.37 -9.66
C PHE A 447 -4.45 8.59 -9.99
N TYR A 448 -4.13 9.69 -10.66
CA TYR A 448 -2.77 10.01 -11.07
C TYR A 448 -2.57 11.53 -11.20
N GLY A 449 -1.31 11.97 -11.13
CA GLY A 449 -0.97 13.36 -11.37
C GLY A 449 -0.99 13.67 -12.87
N LYS A 450 -1.78 14.67 -13.27
CA LYS A 450 -1.80 15.24 -14.62
C LYS A 450 -1.29 16.68 -14.51
N LYS A 451 -0.12 16.96 -15.09
CA LYS A 451 0.43 18.31 -15.21
C LYS A 451 0.06 18.92 -16.55
#